data_AF-A0A4R9VCS2-F1
#
_entry.id   AF-A0A4R9VCS2-F1
#
_cell.length_a   1.000
_cell.length_b   1.000
_cell.length_c   1.000
_cell.angle_alpha   90.00
_cell.angle_beta   90.00
_cell.angle_gamma   90.00
#
_symmetry.space_group_name_H-M   'P 1'
#
loop_
_entity.id
_entity.type
_entity.pdbx_description
1 polymer ?
#
loop_
_entity_poly.entity_id
_entity_poly.type
_entity_poly.pdbx_seq_one_letter_code
_entity_poly.pdbx_strand_id
1 'polypeptide(L)'
;EQKLIVETTRAFVENELYPHESEVERTGVLRRELVDEIKAKAIEAGLYAANMPADVGGAGLDTVSWLLYEKELGRANYALHWTCVARPSNILL
;
A
#
# COMPACT_ATOMS: atom_id res chain seq x y z
N GLU A 1 14.71 9.70 6.54
CA GLU A 1 13.32 9.22 6.69
C GLU A 1 12.52 9.27 5.40
N GLN A 2 12.22 10.45 4.84
CA GLN A 2 11.44 10.57 3.59
C GLN A 2 11.99 9.81 2.38
N LYS A 3 13.32 9.74 2.21
CA LYS A 3 13.92 8.90 1.16
C LYS A 3 13.62 7.41 1.34
N LEU A 4 13.65 6.94 2.60
CA LEU A 4 13.44 5.54 2.93
C LEU A 4 11.99 5.12 2.66
N ILE A 5 10.99 5.94 3.01
CA ILE A 5 9.59 5.62 2.69
C ILE A 5 9.35 5.59 1.18
N VAL A 6 9.95 6.50 0.42
CA VAL A 6 9.87 6.51 -1.04
C VAL A 6 10.50 5.23 -1.63
N GLU A 7 11.71 4.88 -1.21
CA GLU A 7 12.42 3.70 -1.71
C GLU A 7 11.71 2.40 -1.33
N THR A 8 11.22 2.29 -0.09
CA THR A 8 10.47 1.12 0.40
C THR A 8 9.16 0.96 -0.35
N THR A 9 8.40 2.05 -0.52
CA THR A 9 7.11 2.01 -1.24
C THR A 9 7.31 1.67 -2.71
N ARG A 10 8.33 2.25 -3.35
CA ARG A 10 8.68 1.93 -4.73
C ARG A 10 9.05 0.46 -4.89
N ALA A 11 9.92 -0.06 -4.03
CA ALA A 11 10.31 -1.46 -4.06
C ALA A 11 9.11 -2.38 -3.83
N PHE A 12 8.19 -2.04 -2.93
CA PHE A 12 6.96 -2.79 -2.72
C PHE A 12 6.07 -2.81 -3.97
N VAL A 13 5.88 -1.64 -4.60
CA VAL A 13 5.12 -1.54 -5.85
C VAL A 13 5.73 -2.40 -6.96
N GLU A 14 7.04 -2.29 -7.15
CA GLU A 14 7.76 -3.00 -8.22
C GLU A 14 7.81 -4.51 -8.01
N ASN A 15 7.96 -4.98 -6.77
CA ASN A 15 8.11 -6.39 -6.46
C ASN A 15 6.80 -7.11 -6.14
N GLU A 16 5.81 -6.41 -5.57
CA GLU A 16 4.61 -7.04 -5.02
C GLU A 16 3.31 -6.65 -5.74
N LEU A 17 3.29 -5.54 -6.49
CA LEU A 17 2.08 -5.10 -7.22
C LEU A 17 2.22 -5.29 -8.74
N TYR A 18 3.26 -4.74 -9.35
CA TYR A 18 3.49 -4.81 -10.81
C TYR A 18 3.43 -6.21 -11.41
N PRO A 19 3.94 -7.28 -10.76
CA PRO A 19 3.84 -8.63 -11.30
C PRO A 19 2.40 -9.11 -11.56
N HIS A 20 1.41 -8.50 -10.90
CA HIS A 20 0.02 -8.91 -10.98
C HIS A 20 -0.87 -8.01 -11.84
N GLU A 21 -0.37 -6.86 -12.31
CA GLU A 21 -1.17 -5.88 -13.06
C GLU A 21 -1.77 -6.48 -14.33
N SER A 22 -0.95 -7.14 -15.16
CA SER A 22 -1.41 -7.73 -16.42
C SER A 22 -2.45 -8.85 -16.22
N GLU A 23 -2.36 -9.60 -15.12
CA GLU A 23 -3.36 -10.61 -14.76
C GLU A 23 -4.70 -9.95 -14.43
N VAL A 24 -4.68 -8.95 -13.54
CA VAL A 24 -5.87 -8.25 -13.06
C VAL A 24 -6.55 -7.48 -14.18
N GLU A 25 -5.79 -6.78 -15.03
CA GLU A 25 -6.35 -6.03 -16.16
C GLU A 25 -7.00 -6.93 -17.21
N ARG A 26 -6.35 -8.04 -17.56
CA ARG A 26 -6.86 -8.97 -18.58
C ARG A 26 -8.12 -9.70 -18.11
N THR A 27 -8.19 -10.05 -16.83
CA THR A 27 -9.28 -10.85 -16.27
C THR A 27 -10.40 -9.99 -15.70
N GLY A 28 -10.12 -8.75 -15.30
CA GLY A 28 -11.01 -7.91 -14.51
C GLY A 28 -11.24 -8.42 -13.09
N VAL A 29 -10.45 -9.40 -12.63
CA VAL A 29 -10.66 -10.10 -11.36
C VAL A 29 -9.42 -9.97 -10.49
N LEU A 30 -9.60 -9.36 -9.32
CA LEU A 30 -8.62 -9.40 -8.24
C LEU A 30 -8.97 -10.57 -7.31
N ARG A 31 -8.20 -11.65 -7.40
CA ARG A 31 -8.43 -12.87 -6.60
C ARG A 31 -8.26 -12.58 -5.11
N ARG A 32 -9.14 -13.15 -4.28
CA ARG A 32 -9.11 -12.93 -2.82
C ARG A 32 -7.78 -13.37 -2.19
N GLU A 33 -7.27 -14.53 -2.60
CA GLU A 33 -5.99 -15.06 -2.11
C GLU A 33 -4.84 -14.08 -2.36
N LEU A 34 -4.83 -13.43 -3.53
CA LEU A 34 -3.81 -12.44 -3.88
C LEU A 34 -3.94 -11.17 -3.02
N VAL A 35 -5.17 -10.74 -2.72
CA VAL A 35 -5.41 -9.63 -1.78
C VAL A 35 -4.84 -9.95 -0.42
N ASP A 36 -5.13 -11.15 0.10
CA ASP A 36 -4.70 -11.56 1.43
C ASP A 36 -3.16 -11.72 1.49
N GLU A 37 -2.53 -12.22 0.42
CA GLU A 37 -1.07 -12.30 0.29
C GLU A 37 -0.41 -10.92 0.29
N ILE A 38 -0.82 -10.03 -0.62
CA ILE A 38 -0.22 -8.69 -0.73
C ILE A 38 -0.47 -7.88 0.54
N LYS A 39 -1.67 -8.03 1.15
CA LYS A 39 -1.98 -7.39 2.43
C LYS A 39 -1.02 -7.83 3.54
N ALA A 40 -0.73 -9.12 3.65
CA ALA A 40 0.22 -9.62 4.64
C ALA A 40 1.61 -9.00 4.43
N LYS A 41 2.10 -8.95 3.18
CA LYS A 41 3.37 -8.30 2.85
C LYS A 41 3.37 -6.79 3.14
N ALA A 42 2.25 -6.11 2.86
CA ALA A 42 2.11 -4.69 3.13
C ALA A 42 2.14 -4.37 4.65
N ILE A 43 1.57 -5.26 5.47
CA ILE A 43 1.64 -5.17 6.94
C ILE A 43 3.08 -5.36 7.40
N GLU A 44 3.77 -6.40 6.91
CA GLU A 44 5.18 -6.68 7.25
C GLU A 44 6.11 -5.52 6.84
N ALA A 45 5.86 -4.91 5.67
CA ALA A 45 6.62 -3.75 5.19
C ALA A 45 6.28 -2.43 5.92
N GLY A 46 5.30 -2.43 6.83
CA GLY A 46 4.85 -1.22 7.54
C GLY A 46 4.12 -0.20 6.66
N LEU A 47 3.63 -0.62 5.49
CA LEU A 47 2.93 0.24 4.53
C LEU A 47 1.41 0.22 4.75
N TYR A 48 0.88 -0.85 5.33
CA TYR A 48 -0.54 -0.96 5.63
C TYR A 48 -0.94 0.02 6.75
N ALA A 49 -2.02 0.79 6.54
CA ALA A 49 -2.49 1.82 7.47
C ALA A 49 -1.40 2.85 7.85
N ALA A 50 -0.49 3.18 6.92
CA ALA A 50 0.62 4.09 7.20
C ALA A 50 0.18 5.52 7.59
N ASN A 51 -1.04 5.92 7.22
CA ASN A 51 -1.65 7.20 7.59
C ASN A 51 -2.24 7.24 9.01
N MET A 52 -2.31 6.08 9.69
CA MET A 52 -2.89 5.98 11.02
C MET A 52 -1.82 6.17 12.10
N PRO A 53 -2.17 6.72 13.27
CA PRO A 53 -1.27 6.83 14.40
C PRO A 53 -0.67 5.49 14.87
N ALA A 54 0.53 5.54 15.47
CA ALA A 54 1.25 4.35 15.93
C ALA A 54 0.60 3.67 17.14
N ASP A 55 -0.11 4.41 17.99
CA ASP A 55 -0.84 3.87 19.16
C ASP A 55 -2.01 2.95 18.78
N VAL A 56 -2.53 3.08 17.57
CA VAL A 56 -3.52 2.17 16.97
C VAL A 56 -2.92 1.21 15.94
N GLY A 57 -1.59 1.12 15.88
CA GLY A 57 -0.85 0.16 15.06
C GLY A 57 -0.55 0.60 13.62
N GLY A 58 -0.74 1.88 13.29
CA GLY A 58 -0.30 2.45 12.01
C GLY A 58 1.16 2.91 12.02
N ALA A 59 1.64 3.44 10.89
CA ALA A 59 3.01 3.94 10.78
C ALA A 59 3.19 5.40 11.26
N GLY A 60 2.09 6.13 11.49
CA GLY A 60 2.12 7.49 12.00
C GLY A 60 2.80 8.51 11.08
N LEU A 61 2.75 8.30 9.77
CA LEU A 61 3.43 9.19 8.82
C LEU A 61 2.87 10.62 8.91
N ASP A 62 3.78 11.60 8.93
CA ASP A 62 3.42 13.00 8.75
C ASP A 62 2.87 13.24 7.34
N THR A 63 2.15 14.36 7.16
CA THR A 63 1.47 14.69 5.89
C THR A 63 2.40 14.65 4.68
N VAL A 64 3.64 15.12 4.80
CA VAL A 64 4.57 15.18 3.66
C VAL A 64 5.05 13.77 3.32
N SER A 65 5.43 12.99 4.33
CA SER A 65 5.85 11.60 4.16
C SER A 65 4.71 10.74 3.59
N TRP A 66 3.46 10.95 4.04
CA TRP A 66 2.29 10.27 3.50
C TRP A 66 2.02 10.62 2.03
N LEU A 67 2.16 11.89 1.62
CA LEU A 67 2.00 12.28 0.22
C LEU A 67 3.07 11.65 -0.69
N LEU A 68 4.32 11.55 -0.23
CA LEU A 68 5.39 10.89 -0.97
C LEU A 68 5.14 9.38 -1.11
N TYR A 69 4.64 8.76 -0.04
CA TYR A 69 4.17 7.38 -0.03
C TYR A 69 3.03 7.16 -1.05
N GLU A 70 1.96 7.97 -1.01
CA GLU A 70 0.83 7.84 -1.95
C GLU A 70 1.26 8.02 -3.40
N LYS A 71 2.22 8.92 -3.66
CA LYS A 71 2.77 9.14 -5.00
C LYS A 71 3.42 7.89 -5.57
N GLU A 72 4.22 7.16 -4.78
CA GLU A 72 4.85 5.92 -5.26
C GLU A 72 3.82 4.78 -5.32
N LEU A 73 2.98 4.63 -4.30
CA LEU A 73 1.97 3.58 -4.24
C LEU A 73 0.95 3.68 -5.39
N GLY A 74 0.50 4.89 -5.71
CA GLY A 74 -0.46 5.16 -6.78
C GLY A 74 0.08 4.94 -8.19
N ARG A 75 1.35 4.53 -8.36
CA ARG A 75 1.89 4.10 -9.65
C ARG A 75 1.40 2.72 -10.07
N ALA A 76 0.86 1.93 -9.14
CA ALA A 76 0.27 0.64 -9.43
C ALA A 76 -1.21 0.75 -9.83
N ASN A 77 -1.72 -0.30 -10.50
CA ASN A 77 -3.12 -0.45 -10.84
C ASN A 77 -4.02 -0.21 -9.62
N TYR A 78 -5.09 0.56 -9.82
CA TYR A 78 -5.97 1.02 -8.75
C TYR A 78 -6.51 -0.12 -7.89
N ALA A 79 -6.92 -1.24 -8.51
CA ALA A 79 -7.49 -2.38 -7.79
C ALA A 79 -6.49 -2.98 -6.80
N LEU A 80 -5.21 -3.08 -7.18
CA LEU A 80 -4.16 -3.65 -6.36
C LEU A 80 -3.82 -2.75 -5.17
N HIS A 81 -3.42 -1.51 -5.42
CA HIS A 81 -2.93 -0.66 -4.35
C HIS A 81 -4.05 -0.21 -3.40
N TRP A 82 -5.27 0.00 -3.90
CA TRP A 82 -6.43 0.36 -3.07
C TRP A 82 -6.91 -0.79 -2.19
N THR A 83 -7.01 -2.00 -2.76
CA THR A 83 -7.61 -3.14 -2.04
C THR A 83 -6.62 -3.81 -1.11
N CYS A 84 -5.35 -3.90 -1.50
CA CYS A 84 -4.34 -4.65 -0.76
C CYS A 84 -3.61 -3.78 0.30
N VAL A 85 -3.44 -2.49 0.04
CA VAL A 85 -2.72 -1.55 0.93
C VAL A 85 -3.67 -0.45 1.40
N ALA A 86 -4.37 -0.72 2.50
CA ALA A 86 -5.43 0.17 2.96
C ALA A 86 -4.87 1.41 3.68
N ARG A 87 -5.56 2.54 3.49
CA ARG A 87 -5.31 3.81 4.16
C ARG A 87 -6.63 4.29 4.78
N PRO A 88 -7.02 3.75 5.94
CA PRO A 88 -8.36 3.96 6.49
C PRO A 88 -8.57 5.41 6.95
N SER A 89 -9.81 5.88 6.93
CA SER A 89 -10.13 7.19 7.50
C SER A 89 -10.08 7.16 9.03
N ASN A 90 -9.76 8.30 9.62
CA ASN A 90 -9.75 8.50 11.06
C ASN A 90 -11.15 8.82 11.63
N ILE A 91 -12.23 8.44 10.96
CA ILE A 91 -13.61 8.83 11.36
C ILE A 91 -14.06 8.26 12.72
N LEU A 92 -13.38 7.22 13.20
CA LEU A 92 -13.64 6.57 14.49
C LEU A 92 -12.54 6.85 15.54
N LEU A 93 -11.52 7.65 15.19
CA LEU A 93 -10.52 8.16 16.12
C LEU A 93 -10.99 9.51 16.67
#